data_AF-A0A9J7BPV8-F1
#
_entry.id   AF-A0A9J7BPV8-F1
#
_cell.length_a   1.000
_cell.length_b   1.000
_cell.length_c   1.000
_cell.angle_alpha   90.00
_cell.angle_beta   90.00
_cell.angle_gamma   90.00
#
_symmetry.space_group_name_H-M   'P 1'
#
loop_
_entity.id
_entity.type
_entity.pdbx_description
1 polymer ?
#
loop_
_entity_poly.entity_id
_entity_poly.type
_entity_poly.pdbx_seq_one_letter_code
_entity_poly.pdbx_strand_id
1 'polypeptide(L)'
;MSEGVTKDAPLPDESSSLLDEYKILQDKIDKIGGFRVTIKGWSVTATVAALIAITTGKGFSPIVSAFGLDALLAWFFWFEREQVSRGWKFNARARSIEIQIEKRQRAAGKRVTFSSPNIARALFGGKKRRELISHEFENRHLESSRFAVNEQFRLAVKSDLLFYVTLCLAAWLPIWFGGTPASTAPPIVIHDTIQVPAQTSSQSGQPATGGISNPASDVQSHPKARHASRGSR
;
A
#
# COMPACT_ATOMS: atom_id res chain seq x y z
N MET A 1 -0.92 -59.94 -41.56
CA MET A 1 -0.78 -58.48 -41.67
C MET A 1 -1.42 -57.89 -40.43
N SER A 2 -0.62 -57.64 -39.40
CA SER A 2 -1.09 -57.04 -38.15
C SER A 2 -0.94 -55.53 -38.27
N GLU A 3 -2.06 -54.81 -38.21
CA GLU A 3 -2.09 -53.36 -38.16
C GLU A 3 -1.41 -52.87 -36.88
N GLY A 4 -0.31 -52.14 -37.07
CA GLY A 4 0.37 -51.43 -36.02
C GLY A 4 -0.52 -50.30 -35.53
N VAL A 5 -1.23 -50.54 -34.42
CA VAL A 5 -1.85 -49.49 -33.61
C VAL A 5 -0.71 -48.63 -33.07
N THR A 6 -0.44 -47.53 -33.77
CA THR A 6 0.36 -46.43 -33.25
C THR A 6 -0.38 -45.88 -32.04
N LYS A 7 -0.01 -46.37 -30.85
CA LYS A 7 -0.34 -45.73 -29.58
C LYS A 7 0.19 -44.31 -29.69
N ASP A 8 -0.72 -43.36 -29.86
CA ASP A 8 -0.47 -41.94 -29.70
C ASP A 8 0.30 -41.76 -28.39
N ALA A 9 1.58 -41.42 -28.52
CA ALA A 9 2.41 -41.10 -27.38
C ALA A 9 1.69 -39.98 -26.62
N PRO A 10 1.43 -40.13 -25.31
CA PRO A 10 0.79 -39.07 -24.54
C PRO A 10 1.72 -37.86 -24.59
N LEU A 11 1.30 -36.79 -25.28
CA LEU A 11 2.07 -35.56 -25.43
C LEU A 11 2.57 -35.13 -24.04
N PRO A 12 3.89 -35.21 -23.78
CA PRO A 12 4.42 -34.99 -22.47
C PRO A 12 4.39 -33.50 -22.10
N ASP A 13 4.10 -33.25 -20.84
CA ASP A 13 4.52 -32.12 -20.03
C ASP A 13 3.96 -30.70 -20.27
N GLU A 14 3.26 -30.42 -21.39
CA GLU A 14 2.66 -29.08 -21.57
C GLU A 14 1.50 -28.81 -20.60
N SER A 15 0.70 -29.83 -20.31
CA SER A 15 -0.46 -29.67 -19.42
C SER A 15 -0.04 -29.42 -17.96
N SER A 16 1.07 -30.01 -17.52
CA SER A 16 1.73 -29.73 -16.24
C SER A 16 2.29 -28.31 -16.22
N SER A 17 2.98 -27.89 -17.28
CA SER A 17 3.50 -26.52 -17.39
C SER A 17 2.41 -25.45 -17.28
N LEU A 18 1.28 -25.64 -17.98
CA LEU A 18 0.13 -24.72 -17.88
C LEU A 18 -0.53 -24.72 -16.50
N LEU A 19 -0.61 -25.88 -15.84
CA LEU A 19 -1.13 -25.98 -14.47
C LEU A 19 -0.21 -25.29 -13.47
N ASP A 20 1.10 -25.37 -13.65
CA ASP A 20 2.07 -24.70 -12.79
C ASP A 20 2.07 -23.18 -13.03
N GLU A 21 1.97 -22.71 -14.29
CA GLU A 21 1.74 -21.29 -14.59
C GLU A 21 0.46 -20.79 -13.91
N TYR A 22 -0.63 -21.57 -13.98
CA TYR A 22 -1.90 -21.24 -13.34
C TYR A 22 -1.76 -21.10 -11.81
N LYS A 23 -1.10 -22.05 -11.14
CA LYS A 23 -0.85 -21.98 -9.68
C LYS A 23 -0.04 -20.74 -9.30
N ILE A 24 1.01 -20.43 -10.06
CA ILE A 24 1.83 -19.24 -9.82
C ILE A 24 1.01 -17.96 -10.01
N LEU A 25 0.14 -17.90 -11.03
CA LEU A 25 -0.74 -16.75 -11.23
C LEU A 25 -1.75 -16.60 -10.09
N GLN A 26 -2.30 -17.71 -9.59
CA GLN A 26 -3.22 -17.70 -8.46
C GLN A 26 -2.56 -17.21 -7.18
N ASP A 27 -1.34 -17.66 -6.87
CA ASP A 27 -0.53 -17.17 -5.73
C ASP A 27 -0.26 -15.65 -5.84
N LYS A 28 0.04 -15.16 -7.05
CA LYS A 28 0.22 -13.71 -7.27
C LYS A 28 -1.07 -12.92 -7.06
N ILE A 29 -2.21 -13.45 -7.50
CA ILE A 29 -3.52 -12.80 -7.31
C ILE A 29 -3.86 -12.73 -5.81
N ASP A 30 -3.62 -13.81 -5.07
CA ASP A 30 -3.87 -13.87 -3.63
C ASP A 30 -2.99 -12.87 -2.86
N LYS A 31 -1.69 -12.83 -3.18
CA LYS A 31 -0.77 -11.83 -2.62
C LYS A 31 -1.21 -10.40 -2.90
N ILE A 32 -1.66 -10.10 -4.12
CA ILE A 32 -2.22 -8.78 -4.46
C ILE A 32 -3.44 -8.46 -3.59
N GLY A 33 -4.33 -9.44 -3.37
CA GLY A 33 -5.45 -9.30 -2.45
C GLY A 33 -5.01 -8.93 -1.03
N GLY A 34 -4.03 -9.65 -0.49
CA GLY A 34 -3.45 -9.36 0.83
C GLY A 34 -2.80 -7.99 0.93
N PHE A 35 -2.03 -7.57 -0.08
CA PHE A 35 -1.39 -6.26 -0.09
C PHE A 35 -2.39 -5.10 -0.07
N ARG A 36 -3.54 -5.24 -0.75
CA ARG A 36 -4.60 -4.22 -0.72
C ARG A 36 -5.16 -4.00 0.69
N VAL A 37 -5.40 -5.09 1.43
CA VAL A 37 -5.87 -5.01 2.82
C VAL A 37 -4.82 -4.32 3.69
N THR A 38 -3.55 -4.64 3.49
CA THR A 38 -2.43 -4.02 4.22
C THR A 38 -2.34 -2.52 3.94
N ILE A 39 -2.38 -2.06 2.68
CA ILE A 39 -2.31 -0.63 2.34
C ILE A 39 -3.47 0.13 2.99
N LYS A 40 -4.70 -0.41 2.93
CA LYS A 40 -5.85 0.19 3.60
C LYS A 40 -5.65 0.26 5.11
N GLY A 41 -5.15 -0.80 5.73
CA GLY A 41 -4.80 -0.81 7.16
C GLY A 41 -3.83 0.33 7.51
N TRP A 42 -2.76 0.49 6.74
CA TRP A 42 -1.79 1.58 6.96
C TRP A 42 -2.38 2.97 6.74
N SER A 43 -3.28 3.13 5.75
CA SER A 43 -3.94 4.41 5.49
C SER A 43 -4.84 4.86 6.65
N VAL A 44 -5.57 3.92 7.29
CA VAL A 44 -6.37 4.20 8.49
C VAL A 44 -5.46 4.57 9.66
N THR A 45 -4.42 3.78 9.91
CA THR A 45 -3.45 4.05 10.98
C THR A 45 -2.79 5.43 10.82
N ALA A 46 -2.37 5.78 9.60
CA ALA A 46 -1.79 7.09 9.31
C ALA A 46 -2.79 8.23 9.56
N THR A 47 -4.04 8.05 9.14
CA THR A 47 -5.10 9.03 9.36
C THR A 47 -5.38 9.23 10.85
N VAL A 48 -5.50 8.16 11.62
CA VAL A 48 -5.72 8.22 13.07
C VAL A 48 -4.54 8.90 13.78
N ALA A 49 -3.30 8.54 13.42
CA ALA A 49 -2.11 9.15 13.99
C ALA A 49 -2.04 10.67 13.69
N ALA A 50 -2.37 11.07 12.46
CA ALA A 50 -2.42 12.48 12.09
C ALA A 50 -3.51 13.25 12.84
N LEU A 51 -4.70 12.68 13.02
CA LEU A 51 -5.77 13.28 13.81
C LEU A 51 -5.36 13.49 15.27
N ILE A 52 -4.66 12.52 15.87
CA ILE A 52 -4.12 12.66 17.23
C ILE A 52 -3.06 13.78 17.29
N ALA A 53 -2.17 13.85 16.30
CA ALA A 53 -1.15 14.91 16.25
C ALA A 53 -1.79 16.31 16.12
N ILE A 54 -2.79 16.46 15.25
CA ILE A 54 -3.53 17.72 15.04
C ILE A 54 -4.24 18.15 16.33
N THR A 55 -4.98 17.23 16.96
CA THR A 55 -5.78 17.53 18.17
C THR A 55 -4.92 17.82 19.40
N THR A 56 -3.73 17.24 19.50
CA THR A 56 -2.81 17.49 20.63
C THR A 56 -1.96 18.76 20.46
N GLY A 57 -2.06 19.44 19.32
CA GLY A 57 -1.30 20.67 19.04
C GLY A 57 0.22 20.47 18.99
N LYS A 58 0.68 19.22 18.86
CA LYS A 58 2.10 18.87 18.81
C LYS A 58 2.51 18.65 17.36
N GLY A 59 3.42 19.48 16.85
CA GLY A 59 4.05 19.30 15.54
C GLY A 59 3.80 20.45 14.57
N PHE A 60 3.66 20.12 13.28
CA PHE A 60 3.43 21.11 12.23
C PHE A 60 2.04 21.73 12.31
N SER A 61 1.87 22.89 11.63
CA SER A 61 0.56 23.52 11.44
C SER A 61 -0.48 22.48 10.96
N PRO A 62 -1.71 22.47 11.51
CA PRO A 62 -2.77 21.54 11.11
C PRO A 62 -2.99 21.48 9.59
N ILE A 63 -2.88 22.62 8.91
CA ILE A 63 -3.02 22.73 7.45
C ILE A 63 -1.89 21.96 6.74
N VAL A 64 -0.64 22.15 7.18
CA VAL A 64 0.51 21.44 6.61
C VAL A 64 0.40 19.93 6.84
N SER A 65 -0.05 19.54 8.04
CA SER A 65 -0.28 18.14 8.40
C SER A 65 -1.38 17.51 7.54
N ALA A 66 -2.49 18.22 7.29
CA ALA A 66 -3.58 17.74 6.43
C ALA A 66 -3.13 17.56 4.96
N PHE A 67 -2.42 18.55 4.39
CA PHE A 67 -1.86 18.40 3.04
C PHE A 67 -0.82 17.27 2.94
N GLY A 68 0.02 17.11 3.96
CA GLY A 68 0.98 15.99 4.02
C GLY A 68 0.27 14.63 4.05
N LEU A 69 -0.83 14.52 4.81
CA LEU A 69 -1.66 13.31 4.84
C LEU A 69 -2.37 13.07 3.51
N ASP A 70 -2.91 14.10 2.86
CA ASP A 70 -3.54 13.98 1.54
C ASP A 70 -2.55 13.48 0.49
N ALA A 71 -1.31 13.98 0.50
CA ALA A 71 -0.26 13.51 -0.39
C ALA A 71 0.08 12.03 -0.13
N LEU A 72 0.17 11.61 1.15
CA LEU A 72 0.40 10.22 1.53
C LEU A 72 -0.76 9.30 1.11
N LEU A 73 -2.01 9.74 1.31
CA LEU A 73 -3.20 8.99 0.90
C LEU A 73 -3.31 8.88 -0.63
N ALA A 74 -3.00 9.95 -1.36
CA ALA A 74 -2.93 9.92 -2.82
C ALA A 74 -1.88 8.93 -3.31
N TRP A 75 -0.74 8.85 -2.63
CA TRP A 75 0.32 7.87 -2.90
C TRP A 75 -0.13 6.43 -2.65
N PHE A 76 -0.84 6.16 -1.54
CA PHE A 76 -1.45 4.85 -1.28
C PHE A 76 -2.50 4.47 -2.31
N PHE A 77 -3.38 5.41 -2.69
CA PHE A 77 -4.36 5.20 -3.75
C PHE A 77 -3.69 4.85 -5.09
N TRP A 78 -2.62 5.57 -5.46
CA TRP A 78 -1.84 5.27 -6.65
C TRP A 78 -1.28 3.84 -6.62
N PHE A 79 -0.70 3.42 -5.50
CA PHE A 79 -0.20 2.07 -5.33
C PHE A 79 -1.30 1.01 -5.43
N GLU A 80 -2.46 1.23 -4.81
CA GLU A 80 -3.60 0.31 -4.91
C GLU A 80 -4.09 0.20 -6.37
N ARG A 81 -4.17 1.32 -7.08
CA ARG A 81 -4.56 1.34 -8.51
C ARG A 81 -3.61 0.53 -9.38
N GLU A 82 -2.29 0.68 -9.18
CA GLU A 82 -1.29 -0.08 -9.91
C GLU A 82 -1.37 -1.58 -9.62
N GLN A 83 -1.67 -1.96 -8.37
CA GLN A 83 -1.90 -3.36 -8.01
C GLN A 83 -3.16 -3.95 -8.65
N VAL A 84 -4.27 -3.19 -8.68
CA VAL A 84 -5.51 -3.61 -9.35
C VAL A 84 -5.26 -3.81 -10.85
N SER A 85 -4.54 -2.89 -11.49
CA SER A 85 -4.15 -3.00 -12.90
C SER A 85 -3.37 -4.29 -13.19
N ARG A 86 -2.38 -4.62 -12.36
CA ARG A 86 -1.62 -5.89 -12.47
C ARG A 86 -2.50 -7.10 -12.20
N GLY A 87 -3.37 -7.03 -11.20
CA GLY A 87 -4.33 -8.09 -10.87
C GLY A 87 -5.26 -8.42 -12.04
N TRP A 88 -5.65 -7.43 -12.85
CA TRP A 88 -6.47 -7.66 -14.04
C TRP A 88 -5.70 -8.39 -15.13
N LYS A 89 -4.44 -8.03 -15.38
CA LYS A 89 -3.57 -8.73 -16.35
C LYS A 89 -3.37 -10.19 -15.96
N PHE A 90 -3.13 -10.46 -14.68
CA PHE A 90 -2.99 -11.84 -14.18
C PHE A 90 -4.30 -12.62 -14.25
N ASN A 91 -5.43 -12.02 -13.88
CA ASN A 91 -6.74 -12.68 -14.02
C ASN A 91 -7.09 -12.99 -15.48
N ALA A 92 -6.80 -12.07 -16.41
CA ALA A 92 -7.02 -12.28 -17.84
C ALA A 92 -6.17 -13.46 -18.36
N ARG A 93 -4.90 -13.54 -17.92
CA ARG A 93 -4.01 -14.65 -18.27
C ARG A 93 -4.48 -15.97 -17.67
N ALA A 94 -4.81 -16.01 -16.38
CA ALA A 94 -5.32 -17.20 -15.69
C ALA A 94 -6.60 -17.72 -16.37
N ARG A 95 -7.53 -16.83 -16.72
CA ARG A 95 -8.74 -17.17 -17.49
C ARG A 95 -8.41 -17.76 -18.86
N SER A 96 -7.41 -17.23 -19.57
CA SER A 96 -6.99 -17.79 -20.86
C SER A 96 -6.49 -19.23 -20.72
N ILE A 97 -5.70 -19.51 -19.67
CA ILE A 97 -5.19 -20.85 -19.36
C ILE A 97 -6.34 -21.80 -19.03
N GLU A 98 -7.30 -21.39 -18.18
CA GLU A 98 -8.49 -22.19 -17.87
C GLU A 98 -9.26 -22.60 -19.13
N ILE A 99 -9.46 -21.66 -20.07
CA ILE A 99 -10.17 -21.93 -21.33
C ILE A 99 -9.38 -22.94 -22.19
N GLN A 100 -8.05 -22.83 -22.24
CA GLN A 100 -7.22 -23.77 -22.99
C GLN A 100 -7.28 -25.19 -22.39
N ILE A 101 -7.20 -25.31 -21.07
CA ILE A 101 -7.35 -26.59 -20.36
C ILE A 101 -8.75 -27.17 -20.62
N GLU A 102 -9.80 -26.35 -20.52
CA GLU A 102 -11.19 -26.76 -20.78
C GLU A 102 -11.38 -27.30 -22.21
N LYS A 103 -10.81 -26.60 -23.20
CA LYS A 103 -10.85 -27.02 -24.61
C LYS A 103 -10.14 -28.36 -24.82
N ARG A 104 -8.93 -28.51 -24.28
CA ARG A 104 -8.15 -29.76 -24.40
C ARG A 104 -8.85 -30.94 -23.71
N GLN A 105 -9.39 -30.75 -22.50
CA GLN A 105 -10.09 -31.83 -21.80
C GLN A 105 -11.40 -32.23 -22.48
N ARG A 106 -12.15 -31.29 -23.06
CA ARG A 106 -13.34 -31.60 -23.88
C ARG A 106 -12.97 -32.37 -25.14
N ALA A 107 -11.89 -31.99 -25.83
CA ALA A 107 -11.40 -32.71 -27.00
C ALA A 107 -11.00 -34.16 -26.64
N ALA A 108 -10.49 -34.39 -25.43
CA ALA A 108 -10.19 -35.72 -24.91
C ALA A 108 -11.42 -36.50 -24.37
N GLY A 109 -12.64 -36.01 -24.59
CA GLY A 109 -13.88 -36.66 -24.13
C GLY A 109 -14.09 -36.65 -22.62
N LYS A 110 -13.26 -35.94 -21.85
CA LYS A 110 -13.36 -35.88 -20.38
C LYS A 110 -14.34 -34.79 -19.96
N ARG A 111 -15.21 -35.08 -18.99
CA ARG A 111 -16.03 -34.05 -18.34
C ARG A 111 -15.12 -33.17 -17.49
N VAL A 112 -15.14 -31.87 -17.77
CA VAL A 112 -14.30 -30.87 -17.09
C VAL A 112 -14.95 -30.45 -15.77
N THR A 113 -14.65 -31.19 -14.70
CA THR A 113 -14.92 -30.80 -13.32
C THR A 113 -13.72 -30.02 -12.80
N PHE A 114 -13.68 -28.71 -13.07
CA PHE A 114 -12.76 -27.84 -12.35
C PHE A 114 -13.15 -27.80 -10.87
N SER A 115 -12.21 -28.21 -10.01
CA SER A 115 -12.20 -27.90 -8.58
C SER A 115 -11.64 -26.49 -8.36
N SER A 116 -12.09 -25.51 -9.15
CA SER A 116 -11.74 -24.09 -8.96
C SER A 116 -12.84 -23.44 -8.11
N PRO A 117 -12.51 -22.54 -7.15
CA PRO A 117 -13.49 -21.88 -6.31
C PRO A 117 -14.59 -21.25 -7.16
N ASN A 118 -15.82 -21.68 -6.87
CA ASN A 118 -17.02 -21.63 -7.69
C ASN A 118 -17.57 -20.21 -7.99
N ILE A 119 -16.81 -19.14 -7.76
CA ILE A 119 -17.32 -17.77 -7.75
C ILE A 119 -17.70 -17.30 -9.17
N ALA A 120 -16.82 -17.51 -10.15
CA ALA A 120 -17.11 -17.10 -11.53
C ALA A 120 -18.15 -18.00 -12.23
N ARG A 121 -18.24 -19.27 -11.84
CA ARG A 121 -19.23 -20.24 -12.37
C ARG A 121 -20.62 -20.02 -11.77
N ALA A 122 -20.69 -19.62 -10.50
CA ALA A 122 -21.94 -19.27 -9.81
C ALA A 122 -22.50 -17.92 -10.25
N LEU A 123 -21.64 -16.91 -10.51
CA LEU A 123 -22.08 -15.57 -10.91
C LEU A 123 -22.52 -15.47 -12.38
N PHE A 124 -21.93 -16.26 -13.27
CA PHE A 124 -22.22 -16.20 -14.71
C PHE A 124 -22.51 -17.60 -15.26
N GLY A 125 -23.79 -17.95 -15.31
CA GLY A 125 -24.27 -19.21 -15.91
C GLY A 125 -23.69 -19.45 -17.31
N GLY A 126 -23.38 -20.72 -17.61
CA GLY A 126 -22.50 -21.13 -18.70
C GLY A 126 -22.86 -20.66 -20.12
N LYS A 127 -24.12 -20.33 -20.41
CA LYS A 127 -24.53 -19.76 -21.72
C LYS A 127 -24.11 -18.29 -21.86
N LYS A 128 -24.38 -17.47 -20.84
CA LYS A 128 -24.09 -16.02 -20.84
C LYS A 128 -22.59 -15.73 -20.89
N ARG A 129 -21.77 -16.61 -20.29
CA ARG A 129 -20.30 -16.54 -20.35
C ARG A 129 -19.77 -16.73 -21.78
N ARG A 130 -20.40 -17.58 -22.58
CA ARG A 130 -19.92 -17.90 -23.94
C ARG A 130 -20.17 -16.74 -24.91
N GLU A 131 -21.33 -16.08 -24.79
CA GLU A 131 -21.66 -14.84 -25.51
C GLU A 131 -20.78 -13.64 -25.10
N LEU A 132 -20.55 -13.46 -23.79
CA LEU A 132 -19.68 -12.39 -23.30
C LEU A 132 -18.25 -12.55 -23.82
N ILE A 133 -17.73 -13.78 -23.88
CA ILE A 133 -16.38 -14.04 -24.40
C ILE A 133 -16.33 -13.83 -25.92
N SER A 134 -17.35 -14.23 -26.69
CA SER A 134 -17.35 -14.01 -28.14
C SER A 134 -17.41 -12.52 -28.49
N HIS A 135 -18.26 -11.75 -27.81
CA HIS A 135 -18.36 -10.30 -28.01
C HIS A 135 -17.09 -9.55 -27.57
N GLU A 136 -16.42 -10.01 -26.50
CA GLU A 136 -15.20 -9.37 -25.97
C GLU A 136 -13.95 -9.59 -26.84
N PHE A 137 -13.97 -10.55 -27.77
CA PHE A 137 -12.89 -10.74 -28.75
C PHE A 137 -13.14 -9.97 -30.05
N GLU A 138 -14.40 -9.83 -30.47
CA GLU A 138 -14.77 -9.19 -31.75
C GLU A 138 -14.68 -7.66 -31.70
N ASN A 139 -14.93 -7.04 -30.54
CA ASN A 139 -14.91 -5.57 -30.39
C ASN A 139 -13.54 -4.96 -30.03
N ARG A 140 -12.48 -5.76 -29.85
CA ARG A 140 -11.18 -5.27 -29.35
C ARG A 140 -10.49 -4.22 -30.22
N HIS A 141 -10.82 -4.13 -31.50
CA HIS A 141 -10.04 -3.28 -32.41
C HIS A 141 -10.59 -1.86 -32.58
N LEU A 142 -11.90 -1.63 -32.43
CA LEU A 142 -12.56 -0.34 -32.70
C LEU A 142 -12.80 0.52 -31.45
N GLU A 143 -12.74 -0.06 -30.25
CA GLU A 143 -13.15 0.60 -29.00
C GLU A 143 -12.01 1.19 -28.15
N SER A 144 -10.75 1.00 -28.57
CA SER A 144 -9.53 1.25 -27.78
C SER A 144 -9.42 2.64 -27.12
N SER A 145 -9.86 3.71 -27.79
CA SER A 145 -9.64 5.08 -27.29
C SER A 145 -10.71 5.58 -26.31
N ARG A 146 -11.99 5.22 -26.51
CA ARG A 146 -13.08 5.56 -25.57
C ARG A 146 -13.11 4.64 -24.36
N PHE A 147 -12.59 3.42 -24.50
CA PHE A 147 -12.44 2.48 -23.39
C PHE A 147 -11.36 2.90 -22.41
N ALA A 148 -10.26 3.51 -22.85
CA ALA A 148 -9.18 3.87 -21.94
C ALA A 148 -9.65 4.79 -20.79
N VAL A 149 -10.42 5.85 -21.09
CA VAL A 149 -10.93 6.77 -20.05
C VAL A 149 -11.94 6.07 -19.14
N ASN A 150 -12.83 5.26 -19.73
CA ASN A 150 -13.84 4.51 -18.98
C ASN A 150 -13.22 3.39 -18.13
N GLU A 151 -12.10 2.83 -18.58
CA GLU A 151 -11.31 1.85 -17.87
C GLU A 151 -10.56 2.47 -16.70
N GLN A 152 -9.97 3.66 -16.86
CA GLN A 152 -9.37 4.39 -15.74
C GLN A 152 -10.41 4.78 -14.68
N PHE A 153 -11.61 5.20 -15.11
CA PHE A 153 -12.70 5.48 -14.18
C PHE A 153 -13.21 4.22 -13.48
N ARG A 154 -13.38 3.11 -14.22
CA ARG A 154 -13.78 1.81 -13.66
C ARG A 154 -12.71 1.24 -12.72
N LEU A 155 -11.43 1.48 -13.00
CA LEU A 155 -10.32 1.13 -12.13
C LEU A 155 -10.36 1.96 -10.86
N ALA A 156 -10.60 3.27 -10.95
CA ALA A 156 -10.72 4.17 -9.80
C ALA A 156 -11.92 3.82 -8.90
N VAL A 157 -13.08 3.52 -9.50
CA VAL A 157 -14.28 3.07 -8.77
C VAL A 157 -14.02 1.73 -8.07
N LYS A 158 -13.27 0.82 -8.69
CA LYS A 158 -12.91 -0.49 -8.09
C LYS A 158 -11.77 -0.43 -7.09
N SER A 159 -10.90 0.58 -7.16
CA SER A 159 -9.81 0.79 -6.19
C SER A 159 -10.29 1.57 -4.96
N ASP A 160 -11.59 1.53 -4.69
CA ASP A 160 -12.23 2.19 -3.55
C ASP A 160 -11.82 3.67 -3.41
N LEU A 161 -11.86 4.43 -4.51
CA LEU A 161 -11.61 5.88 -4.48
C LEU A 161 -12.40 6.58 -3.36
N LEU A 162 -13.66 6.16 -3.16
CA LEU A 162 -14.52 6.64 -2.08
C LEU A 162 -13.87 6.49 -0.69
N PHE A 163 -13.18 5.38 -0.42
CA PHE A 163 -12.49 5.16 0.84
C PHE A 163 -11.41 6.22 1.08
N TYR A 164 -10.54 6.49 0.11
CA TYR A 164 -9.50 7.50 0.26
C TYR A 164 -10.07 8.92 0.34
N VAL A 165 -11.11 9.23 -0.44
CA VAL A 165 -11.80 10.53 -0.36
C VAL A 165 -12.40 10.74 1.02
N THR A 166 -13.00 9.70 1.63
CA THR A 166 -13.53 9.81 3.00
C THR A 166 -12.44 10.04 4.04
N LEU A 167 -11.26 9.43 3.88
CA LEU A 167 -10.12 9.66 4.78
C LEU A 167 -9.56 11.08 4.63
N CYS A 168 -9.45 11.58 3.41
CA CYS A 168 -9.08 12.98 3.16
C CYS A 168 -10.08 13.90 3.87
N LEU A 169 -11.39 13.78 3.60
CA LEU A 169 -12.41 14.60 4.27
C LEU A 169 -12.31 14.53 5.80
N ALA A 170 -12.09 13.34 6.36
CA ALA A 170 -11.90 13.16 7.80
C ALA A 170 -10.69 13.92 8.35
N ALA A 171 -9.58 13.97 7.60
CA ALA A 171 -8.38 14.72 7.98
C ALA A 171 -8.63 16.24 8.05
N TRP A 172 -9.54 16.76 7.23
CA TRP A 172 -9.88 18.19 7.22
C TRP A 172 -10.88 18.57 8.31
N LEU A 173 -11.75 17.67 8.79
CA LEU A 173 -12.78 17.99 9.79
C LEU A 173 -12.27 18.79 11.00
N PRO A 174 -11.12 18.46 11.64
CA PRO A 174 -10.64 19.22 12.79
C PRO A 174 -10.26 20.67 12.46
N ILE A 175 -9.90 20.98 11.21
CA ILE A 175 -9.55 22.34 10.79
C ILE A 175 -10.81 23.20 10.65
N TRP A 176 -11.90 22.60 10.17
CA TRP A 176 -13.17 23.30 9.92
C TRP A 176 -13.99 23.47 11.19
N PHE A 177 -13.98 22.47 12.07
CA PHE A 177 -14.82 22.43 13.28
C PHE A 177 -14.03 22.57 14.58
N GLY A 178 -12.73 22.29 14.57
CA GLY A 178 -11.86 22.57 15.69
C GLY A 178 -11.55 24.06 15.71
N GLY A 179 -12.37 24.83 16.44
CA GLY A 179 -12.00 26.19 16.80
C GLY A 179 -10.58 26.18 17.35
N THR A 180 -9.74 27.13 16.93
CA THR A 180 -8.35 27.22 17.38
C THR A 180 -8.36 27.09 18.90
N PRO A 181 -7.71 26.05 19.50
CA PRO A 181 -7.65 25.96 20.94
C PRO A 181 -7.04 27.27 21.37
N ALA A 182 -7.83 28.07 22.10
CA ALA A 182 -7.35 29.33 22.63
C ALA A 182 -6.06 28.97 23.35
N SER A 183 -4.94 29.53 22.88
CA SER A 183 -3.67 29.39 23.55
C SER A 183 -3.84 30.15 24.87
N THR A 184 -4.43 29.49 25.85
CA THR A 184 -4.38 29.85 27.25
C THR A 184 -2.95 29.53 27.69
N ALA A 185 -1.98 30.24 27.10
CA ALA A 185 -0.75 30.48 27.79
C ALA A 185 -1.19 31.08 29.13
N PRO A 186 -0.88 30.44 30.28
CA PRO A 186 -1.16 31.06 31.55
C PRO A 186 -0.51 32.46 31.51
N PRO A 187 -1.21 33.51 31.98
CA PRO A 187 -0.62 34.84 31.99
C PRO A 187 0.75 34.72 32.62
N ILE A 188 1.78 35.18 31.91
CA ILE A 188 3.13 35.26 32.46
C ILE A 188 3.00 36.26 33.60
N VAL A 189 2.80 35.75 34.82
CA VAL A 189 2.91 36.54 36.04
C VAL A 189 4.39 36.79 36.20
N ILE A 190 4.86 37.90 35.62
CA ILE A 190 6.17 38.45 35.96
C ILE A 190 6.04 38.90 37.40
N HIS A 191 6.49 38.06 38.34
CA HIS A 191 6.79 38.51 39.67
C HIS A 191 7.99 39.44 39.55
N ASP A 192 7.76 40.73 39.36
CA ASP A 192 8.75 41.79 39.54
C ASP A 192 9.18 41.81 41.03
N THR A 193 9.96 40.82 41.42
CA THR A 193 10.65 40.80 42.70
C THR A 193 12.06 41.31 42.44
N ILE A 194 12.16 42.58 42.04
CA ILE A 194 13.40 43.34 42.22
C ILE A 194 13.48 43.61 43.73
N GLN A 195 13.97 42.62 44.49
CA GLN A 195 14.58 42.92 45.78
C GLN A 195 15.84 43.73 45.48
N VAL A 196 15.73 45.05 45.61
CA VAL A 196 16.88 45.94 45.71
C VAL A 196 17.60 45.56 47.01
N PRO A 197 18.83 44.99 46.98
CA PRO A 197 19.58 44.80 48.19
C PRO A 197 19.97 46.19 48.73
N ALA A 198 19.65 46.43 50.00
CA ALA A 198 20.15 47.59 50.72
C ALA A 198 21.68 47.60 50.63
N GLN A 199 22.24 48.67 50.06
CA GLN A 199 23.67 48.93 50.08
C GLN A 199 24.11 49.16 51.53
N THR A 200 24.81 48.18 52.10
CA THR A 200 25.75 48.43 53.19
C THR A 200 27.16 48.43 52.62
N SER A 201 27.71 49.63 52.50
CA SER A 201 29.12 49.91 52.29
C SER A 201 29.96 49.36 53.44
N SER A 202 31.04 48.61 53.15
CA SER A 202 32.44 49.03 53.37
C SER A 202 33.42 47.84 53.45
N GLN A 203 34.60 48.05 52.82
CA GLN A 203 35.91 47.42 53.09
C GLN A 203 36.12 45.94 52.74
N SER A 204 37.30 45.45 52.37
CA SER A 204 38.56 45.93 51.77
C SER A 204 39.46 44.68 51.78
N GLY A 205 40.15 44.32 50.69
CA GLY A 205 41.22 43.31 50.75
C GLY A 205 41.33 42.37 49.54
N GLN A 206 42.22 42.73 48.62
CA GLN A 206 42.97 41.85 47.70
C GLN A 206 43.92 40.89 48.48
N PRO A 207 44.69 39.96 47.85
CA PRO A 207 44.63 39.38 46.49
C PRO A 207 44.90 37.84 46.39
N ALA A 208 44.71 37.31 45.17
CA ALA A 208 45.47 36.25 44.47
C ALA A 208 45.58 34.81 45.01
N THR A 209 45.09 33.85 44.22
CA THR A 209 45.79 32.65 43.66
C THR A 209 44.70 31.75 43.04
N GLY A 210 44.72 31.44 41.74
CA GLY A 210 45.53 30.38 41.15
C GLY A 210 44.64 29.16 40.91
N GLY A 211 44.35 28.81 39.64
CA GLY A 211 43.51 27.65 39.35
C GLY A 211 43.10 27.49 37.90
N ILE A 212 44.07 27.31 37.01
CA ILE A 212 43.84 26.74 35.67
C ILE A 212 43.60 25.24 35.85
N SER A 213 42.45 24.71 35.43
CA SER A 213 42.34 23.32 35.01
C SER A 213 41.17 23.13 34.04
N ASN A 214 41.53 23.04 32.76
CA ASN A 214 40.76 22.30 31.77
C ASN A 214 41.08 20.81 31.94
N PRO A 215 40.10 19.91 31.85
CA PRO A 215 40.36 18.60 31.29
C PRO A 215 39.56 18.39 30.01
N ALA A 216 40.32 18.28 28.94
CA ALA A 216 39.94 17.55 27.74
C ALA A 216 39.73 16.06 28.08
N SER A 217 38.67 15.49 27.54
CA SER A 217 38.42 14.06 27.30
C SER A 217 37.47 14.07 26.11
N ASP A 218 37.82 13.72 24.87
CA ASP A 218 38.62 12.63 24.32
C ASP A 218 38.16 11.22 24.74
N VAL A 219 38.07 10.33 23.73
CA VAL A 219 37.59 8.93 23.78
C VAL A 219 36.04 8.83 23.67
N GLN A 220 35.41 8.17 22.68
CA GLN A 220 35.72 6.86 22.12
C GLN A 220 35.06 6.64 20.75
N SER A 221 35.83 6.07 19.84
CA SER A 221 35.45 5.47 18.58
C SER A 221 34.60 4.21 18.78
N HIS A 222 33.56 4.03 17.95
CA HIS A 222 32.94 2.73 17.74
C HIS A 222 32.69 2.49 16.24
N PRO A 223 33.47 1.62 15.59
CA PRO A 223 33.12 1.06 14.29
C PRO A 223 32.19 -0.14 14.49
N LYS A 224 30.98 -0.10 13.93
CA LYS A 224 30.10 -1.27 13.86
C LYS A 224 30.27 -1.99 12.53
N ALA A 225 31.05 -3.06 12.58
CA ALA A 225 31.18 -4.06 11.53
C ALA A 225 30.04 -5.09 11.59
N ARG A 226 29.91 -5.85 10.48
CA ARG A 226 29.05 -7.03 10.19
C ARG A 226 27.63 -6.69 9.71
N HIS A 227 27.13 -7.27 8.62
CA HIS A 227 27.21 -8.69 8.27
C HIS A 227 27.23 -8.93 6.75
N ALA A 228 28.14 -9.80 6.32
CA ALA A 228 28.05 -10.55 5.07
C ALA A 228 27.14 -11.78 5.26
N SER A 229 26.34 -12.06 4.24
CA SER A 229 25.72 -13.35 3.88
C SER A 229 25.42 -13.19 2.39
N ARG A 230 26.11 -13.83 1.43
CA ARG A 230 26.48 -15.23 1.18
C ARG A 230 25.28 -16.18 1.17
N GLY A 231 24.96 -16.62 -0.05
CA GLY A 231 24.00 -17.68 -0.43
C GLY A 231 23.51 -17.37 -1.86
N SER A 232 24.22 -17.76 -2.93
CA SER A 232 24.28 -19.12 -3.52
C SER A 232 22.93 -19.83 -3.56
N ARG A 233 22.20 -19.64 -4.66
CA ARG A 233 21.97 -20.66 -5.70
C ARG A 233 21.35 -20.02 -6.93
#